data_AF-A0A947X5A9-F1
#
_entry.id   AF-A0A947X5A9-F1
#
_cell.length_a   1.000
_cell.length_b   1.000
_cell.length_c   1.000
_cell.angle_alpha   90.00
_cell.angle_beta   90.00
_cell.angle_gamma   90.00
#
_symmetry.space_group_name_H-M   'P 1'
#
loop_
_entity.id
_entity.type
_entity.pdbx_description
1 polymer ?
#
loop_
_entity_poly.entity_id
_entity_poly.type
_entity_poly.pdbx_seq_one_letter_code
_entity_poly.pdbx_strand_id
1 'polypeptide(L)'
;MLDSAVSPLLFGLSGFAAGPYLYNDGYLVRLAGDATTGDAIAGYIPLLGGALAAGNIWPDSYGSKTVPPYLVDFFNLGQPGSYRYADNTLYRVDPRSGTIQSIAALLTDDEIEVGEPMPPGYDVYNVPAPLCERYPDSARALYRYADGYVYRIDPETRLVAAAIDLLT
;
A
#
# COMPACT_ATOMS: atom_id res chain seq x y z
N MET A 1 9.50 -1.89 -27.88
CA MET A 1 9.37 -3.05 -26.97
C MET A 1 8.01 -2.88 -26.32
N LEU A 2 7.05 -3.77 -26.57
CA LEU A 2 5.76 -3.69 -25.88
C LEU A 2 5.97 -4.26 -24.48
N ASP A 3 5.80 -3.43 -23.45
CA ASP A 3 5.86 -3.87 -22.06
C ASP A 3 4.83 -4.99 -21.85
N SER A 4 5.29 -6.09 -21.26
CA SER A 4 4.45 -7.27 -20.99
C SER A 4 3.27 -6.89 -20.09
N ALA A 5 2.09 -7.46 -20.36
CA ALA A 5 0.93 -7.24 -19.51
C ALA A 5 1.21 -7.65 -18.05
N VAL A 6 0.88 -6.79 -17.11
CA VAL A 6 1.10 -6.95 -15.68
C VAL A 6 -0.22 -7.31 -14.99
N SER A 7 -0.20 -8.27 -14.06
CA SER A 7 -1.40 -8.64 -13.31
C SER A 7 -1.59 -7.73 -12.08
N PRO A 8 -2.82 -7.24 -11.79
CA PRO A 8 -3.10 -6.54 -10.54
C PRO A 8 -2.80 -7.36 -9.28
N LEU A 9 -2.87 -8.69 -9.37
CA LEU A 9 -2.55 -9.59 -8.25
C LEU A 9 -1.10 -9.45 -7.75
N LEU A 10 -0.17 -9.03 -8.61
CA LEU A 10 1.22 -8.77 -8.21
C LEU A 10 1.34 -7.60 -7.22
N PHE A 11 0.30 -6.79 -7.09
CA PHE A 11 0.21 -5.64 -6.18
C PHE A 11 -0.82 -5.88 -5.07
N GLY A 12 -1.25 -7.12 -4.84
CA GLY A 12 -2.27 -7.44 -3.84
C GLY A 12 -3.69 -6.99 -4.21
N LEU A 13 -3.93 -6.57 -5.46
CA LEU A 13 -5.20 -6.00 -5.91
C LEU A 13 -6.20 -7.07 -6.37
N SER A 14 -6.59 -7.97 -5.46
CA SER A 14 -7.50 -9.11 -5.75
C SER A 14 -8.92 -8.71 -6.13
N GLY A 15 -9.35 -7.48 -5.82
CA GLY A 15 -10.67 -6.94 -6.17
C GLY A 15 -10.80 -6.45 -7.62
N PHE A 16 -9.72 -6.45 -8.41
CA PHE A 16 -9.73 -5.96 -9.78
C PHE A 16 -9.78 -7.12 -10.79
N ALA A 17 -10.59 -6.95 -11.83
CA ALA A 17 -10.70 -7.94 -12.89
C ALA A 17 -9.37 -8.10 -13.63
N ALA A 18 -9.03 -9.34 -14.00
CA ALA A 18 -7.91 -9.64 -14.88
C ALA A 18 -8.06 -8.91 -16.23
N GLY A 19 -6.93 -8.60 -16.88
CA GLY A 19 -6.93 -7.92 -18.16
C GLY A 19 -5.54 -7.43 -18.56
N PRO A 20 -5.45 -6.78 -19.74
CA PRO A 20 -4.20 -6.18 -20.21
C PRO A 20 -3.95 -4.88 -19.43
N TYR A 21 -3.19 -4.97 -18.35
CA TYR A 21 -2.67 -3.79 -17.66
C TYR A 21 -1.21 -3.57 -18.02
N LEU A 22 -0.84 -2.30 -18.15
CA LEU A 22 0.54 -1.86 -18.25
C LEU A 22 0.90 -1.10 -16.98
N TYR A 23 2.08 -1.35 -16.43
CA TYR A 23 2.63 -0.48 -15.40
C TYR A 23 3.11 0.81 -16.07
N ASN A 24 2.63 1.96 -15.60
CA ASN A 24 3.05 3.25 -16.09
C ASN A 24 3.07 4.26 -14.93
N ASP A 25 4.26 4.73 -14.59
CA ASP A 25 4.49 5.80 -13.62
C ASP A 25 3.72 5.66 -12.29
N GLY A 26 3.76 4.47 -11.70
CA GLY A 26 3.07 4.21 -10.43
C GLY A 26 1.56 3.96 -10.56
N TYR A 27 1.07 3.73 -11.78
CA TYR A 27 -0.29 3.28 -12.06
C TYR A 27 -0.28 1.94 -12.81
N LEU A 28 -1.34 1.14 -12.63
CA LEU A 28 -1.74 0.14 -13.62
C LEU A 28 -2.74 0.76 -14.58
N VAL A 29 -2.38 0.85 -15.86
CA VAL A 29 -3.25 1.36 -16.93
C VAL A 29 -3.92 0.19 -17.62
N ARG A 30 -5.24 0.11 -17.53
CA ARG A 30 -6.04 -0.92 -18.20
C ARG A 30 -6.33 -0.51 -19.64
N LEU A 31 -6.08 -1.40 -20.59
CA LEU A 31 -6.45 -1.18 -21.99
C LEU A 31 -7.90 -1.67 -22.25
N ALA A 32 -8.60 -1.02 -23.17
CA ALA A 32 -9.99 -1.33 -23.52
C ALA A 32 -10.15 -2.54 -24.46
N GLY A 33 -9.06 -3.12 -24.96
CA GLY A 33 -9.09 -4.24 -25.90
C GLY A 33 -7.78 -5.04 -25.95
N ASP A 34 -7.64 -5.87 -26.99
CA ASP A 34 -6.40 -6.56 -27.36
C ASP A 34 -5.30 -5.53 -27.68
N ALA A 35 -4.10 -5.74 -27.13
CA ALA A 35 -2.92 -4.90 -27.31
C ALA A 35 -2.51 -4.66 -28.78
N THR A 36 -3.12 -5.35 -29.75
CA THR A 36 -2.85 -5.24 -31.18
C THR A 36 -3.70 -4.20 -31.93
N THR A 37 -4.79 -3.66 -31.36
CA THR A 37 -5.69 -2.71 -32.07
C THR A 37 -5.58 -1.25 -31.65
N GLY A 38 -4.84 -0.94 -30.59
CA GLY A 38 -4.44 0.43 -30.25
C GLY A 38 -5.36 1.20 -29.27
N ASP A 39 -4.72 1.62 -28.16
CA ASP A 39 -4.75 2.96 -27.57
C ASP A 39 -5.94 3.48 -26.75
N ALA A 40 -7.05 2.76 -26.61
CA ALA A 40 -8.09 3.20 -25.66
C ALA A 40 -7.75 2.77 -24.22
N ILE A 41 -7.44 3.73 -23.35
CA ILE A 41 -7.34 3.52 -21.89
C ILE A 41 -8.75 3.32 -21.34
N ALA A 42 -9.01 2.13 -20.77
CA ALA A 42 -10.26 1.80 -20.09
C ALA A 42 -10.29 2.27 -18.64
N GLY A 43 -9.12 2.47 -18.02
CA GLY A 43 -9.01 2.95 -16.66
C GLY A 43 -7.58 2.93 -16.15
N TYR A 44 -7.38 3.49 -14.97
CA TYR A 44 -6.11 3.51 -14.27
C TYR A 44 -6.33 3.16 -12.80
N ILE A 45 -5.39 2.43 -12.22
CA ILE A 45 -5.36 2.08 -10.80
C ILE A 45 -4.08 2.69 -10.23
N PRO A 46 -4.15 3.72 -9.37
CA PRO A 46 -2.98 4.24 -8.70
C PRO A 46 -2.43 3.21 -7.71
N LEU A 47 -1.12 3.01 -7.69
CA LEU A 47 -0.47 1.95 -6.90
C LEU A 47 0.13 2.48 -5.60
N LEU A 48 0.05 1.65 -4.57
CA LEU A 48 0.82 1.80 -3.33
C LEU A 48 2.33 1.86 -3.65
N GLY A 49 3.04 2.83 -3.08
CA GLY A 49 4.47 3.07 -3.36
C GLY A 49 4.76 3.69 -4.73
N GLY A 50 3.75 3.83 -5.60
CA GLY A 50 3.81 4.57 -6.86
C GLY A 50 3.04 5.88 -6.77
N ALA A 51 1.93 5.99 -7.50
CA ALA A 51 1.06 7.17 -7.46
C ALA A 51 0.55 7.50 -6.05
N LEU A 52 0.35 6.48 -5.21
CA LEU A 52 -0.08 6.63 -3.81
C LEU A 52 1.09 6.75 -2.81
N ALA A 53 2.29 7.13 -3.26
CA ALA A 53 3.43 7.38 -2.39
C ALA A 53 3.29 8.66 -1.54
N ALA A 54 3.97 8.69 -0.39
CA ALA A 54 4.06 9.90 0.43
C ALA A 54 4.66 11.07 -0.36
N GLY A 55 4.09 12.26 -0.18
CA GLY A 55 4.42 13.48 -0.93
C GLY A 55 3.53 13.73 -2.15
N ASN A 56 2.91 12.69 -2.72
CA ASN A 56 1.97 12.86 -3.82
C ASN A 56 0.60 13.34 -3.34
N ILE A 57 -0.17 13.96 -4.23
CA ILE A 57 -1.58 14.33 -3.95
C ILE A 57 -2.45 13.11 -4.24
N TRP A 58 -3.41 12.83 -3.34
CA TRP A 58 -4.41 11.80 -3.56
C TRP A 58 -5.18 12.07 -4.86
N PRO A 59 -5.28 11.12 -5.80
CA PRO A 59 -5.95 11.37 -7.08
C PRO A 59 -7.45 11.64 -6.88
N ASP A 60 -7.95 12.78 -7.38
CA ASP A 60 -9.34 13.21 -7.17
C ASP A 60 -10.40 12.20 -7.67
N SER A 61 -10.08 11.47 -8.74
CA SER A 61 -10.95 10.43 -9.29
C SER A 61 -10.88 9.11 -8.54
N TYR A 62 -9.94 8.96 -7.58
CA TYR A 62 -9.76 7.73 -6.83
C TYR A 62 -10.54 7.75 -5.51
N GLY A 63 -11.55 6.89 -5.44
CA GLY A 63 -12.46 6.83 -4.29
C GLY A 63 -11.79 6.33 -3.02
N SER A 64 -12.17 6.90 -1.87
CA SER A 64 -11.88 6.35 -0.56
C SER A 64 -13.09 5.58 -0.03
N LYS A 65 -12.85 4.37 0.46
CA LYS A 65 -13.83 3.57 1.18
C LYS A 65 -14.03 4.12 2.60
N THR A 66 -15.15 3.76 3.23
CA THR A 66 -15.43 4.07 4.63
C THR A 66 -14.52 3.24 5.54
N VAL A 67 -13.96 3.88 6.56
CA VAL A 67 -13.13 3.22 7.58
C VAL A 67 -13.99 2.96 8.82
N PRO A 68 -14.03 1.70 9.33
CA PRO A 68 -14.62 1.40 10.63
C PRO A 68 -14.09 2.31 11.75
N PRO A 69 -14.94 2.86 12.65
CA PRO A 69 -14.51 3.80 13.68
C PRO A 69 -13.37 3.29 14.56
N TYR A 70 -13.37 2.01 14.92
CA TYR A 70 -12.33 1.43 15.76
C TYR A 70 -10.93 1.50 15.13
N LEU A 71 -10.82 1.44 13.79
CA LEU A 71 -9.53 1.59 13.10
C LEU A 71 -9.09 3.06 13.06
N VAL A 72 -10.04 4.00 12.97
CA VAL A 72 -9.77 5.44 13.07
C VAL A 72 -9.13 5.75 14.42
N ASP A 73 -9.72 5.21 15.50
CA ASP A 73 -9.23 5.40 16.86
C ASP A 73 -7.89 4.68 17.08
N PHE A 74 -7.81 3.40 16.71
CA PHE A 74 -6.62 2.55 16.93
C PHE A 74 -5.38 3.11 16.22
N PHE A 75 -5.51 3.48 14.95
CA PHE A 75 -4.42 4.09 14.21
C PHE A 75 -4.30 5.59 14.45
N ASN A 76 -5.16 6.21 15.27
CA ASN A 76 -5.21 7.64 15.51
C ASN A 76 -5.21 8.45 14.19
N LEU A 77 -6.12 8.12 13.27
CA LEU A 77 -6.16 8.70 11.91
C LEU A 77 -6.58 10.18 11.90
N GLY A 78 -7.17 10.66 12.99
CA GLY A 78 -7.65 12.03 13.14
C GLY A 78 -9.06 12.24 12.59
N GLN A 79 -9.38 13.48 12.26
CA GLN A 79 -10.71 13.88 11.82
C GLN A 79 -11.06 13.33 10.41
N PRO A 80 -12.37 13.25 10.06
CA PRO A 80 -12.78 12.94 8.70
C PRO A 80 -12.07 13.83 7.68
N GLY A 81 -11.58 13.22 6.60
CA GLY A 81 -10.82 13.91 5.55
C GLY A 81 -9.30 13.84 5.74
N SER A 82 -8.79 13.57 6.95
CA SER A 82 -7.35 13.37 7.23
C SER A 82 -6.83 11.97 6.87
N TYR A 83 -7.69 11.11 6.35
CA TYR A 83 -7.33 9.76 5.93
C TYR A 83 -8.06 9.32 4.67
N ARG A 84 -7.50 8.31 4.01
CA ARG A 84 -8.09 7.61 2.87
C ARG A 84 -7.93 6.11 3.07
N TYR A 85 -8.89 5.35 2.56
CA TYR A 85 -8.85 3.89 2.58
C TYR A 85 -9.10 3.33 1.20
N ALA A 86 -8.09 2.68 0.64
CA ALA A 86 -8.18 1.99 -0.64
C ALA A 86 -7.23 0.80 -0.63
N ASP A 87 -7.59 -0.27 -1.34
CA ASP A 87 -6.71 -1.41 -1.58
C ASP A 87 -6.05 -1.95 -0.30
N ASN A 88 -6.88 -2.19 0.71
CA ASN A 88 -6.45 -2.68 2.02
C ASN A 88 -5.39 -1.80 2.68
N THR A 89 -5.30 -0.52 2.30
CA THR A 89 -4.29 0.40 2.79
C THR A 89 -4.95 1.65 3.36
N LEU A 90 -4.63 1.95 4.61
CA LEU A 90 -4.98 3.20 5.26
C LEU A 90 -3.87 4.22 5.02
N TYR A 91 -4.22 5.36 4.44
CA TYR A 91 -3.32 6.49 4.19
C TYR A 91 -3.65 7.64 5.12
N ARG A 92 -2.62 8.33 5.62
CA ARG A 92 -2.77 9.68 6.17
C ARG A 92 -2.65 10.70 5.05
N VAL A 93 -3.57 11.66 5.03
CA VAL A 93 -3.52 12.75 4.07
C VAL A 93 -3.69 14.09 4.77
N ASP A 94 -3.07 15.13 4.23
CA ASP A 94 -3.40 16.49 4.61
C ASP A 94 -4.86 16.79 4.19
N PRO A 95 -5.74 17.18 5.12
CA PRO A 95 -7.16 17.38 4.81
C PRO A 95 -7.44 18.61 3.94
N ARG A 96 -6.46 19.51 3.74
CA ARG A 96 -6.59 20.71 2.91
C ARG A 96 -6.06 20.49 1.50
N SER A 97 -4.88 19.89 1.36
CA SER A 97 -4.25 19.67 0.05
C SER A 97 -4.50 18.28 -0.54
N GLY A 98 -4.95 17.32 0.27
CA GLY A 98 -5.03 15.91 -0.14
C GLY A 98 -3.68 15.23 -0.27
N THR A 99 -2.58 15.88 0.14
CA THR A 99 -1.23 15.31 0.06
C THR A 99 -1.12 14.09 0.98
N ILE A 100 -0.65 12.96 0.43
CA ILE A 100 -0.36 11.74 1.16
C ILE A 100 0.85 11.99 2.06
N GLN A 101 0.66 11.86 3.36
CA GLN A 101 1.69 12.09 4.36
C GLN A 101 2.41 10.79 4.70
N SER A 102 1.66 9.70 4.85
CA SER A 102 2.22 8.38 5.18
C SER A 102 1.20 7.27 4.94
N ILE A 103 1.68 6.03 5.00
CA ILE A 103 0.82 4.86 5.22
C ILE A 103 0.59 4.73 6.72
N ALA A 104 -0.67 4.61 7.13
CA ALA A 104 -1.05 4.35 8.51
C ALA A 104 -1.09 2.85 8.82
N ALA A 105 -1.55 2.04 7.87
CA ALA A 105 -1.63 0.59 8.00
C ALA A 105 -1.81 -0.09 6.65
N LEU A 106 -1.33 -1.32 6.55
CA LEU A 106 -1.81 -2.31 5.59
C LEU A 106 -2.72 -3.28 6.36
N LEU A 107 -3.93 -3.50 5.84
CA LEU A 107 -5.00 -4.34 6.37
C LEU A 107 -5.20 -5.54 5.44
N THR A 108 -4.09 -6.14 5.03
CA THR A 108 -4.10 -7.31 4.16
C THR A 108 -4.34 -8.54 5.02
N ASP A 109 -5.15 -9.49 4.57
CA ASP A 109 -5.23 -10.83 5.18
C ASP A 109 -3.99 -11.70 4.81
N ASP A 110 -2.82 -11.08 4.64
CA ASP A 110 -1.61 -11.76 4.19
C ASP A 110 -1.01 -12.53 5.36
N GLU A 111 -0.83 -13.83 5.18
CA GLU A 111 -0.09 -14.66 6.13
C GLU A 111 1.40 -14.32 6.02
N ILE A 112 1.95 -13.69 7.07
CA ILE A 112 3.36 -13.30 7.12
C ILE A 112 4.13 -14.28 8.00
N GLU A 113 5.06 -15.01 7.38
CA GLU A 113 5.87 -16.03 8.06
C GLU A 113 7.32 -15.58 8.23
N VAL A 114 7.93 -15.94 9.37
CA VAL A 114 9.36 -15.70 9.61
C VAL A 114 10.18 -16.63 8.72
N GLY A 115 11.17 -16.05 8.02
CA GLY A 115 12.04 -16.77 7.08
C GLY A 115 11.60 -16.66 5.62
N GLU A 116 10.36 -16.22 5.37
CA GLU A 116 9.84 -15.97 4.03
C GLU A 116 10.02 -14.49 3.63
N PRO A 117 10.03 -14.17 2.32
CA PRO A 117 10.00 -12.79 1.85
C PRO A 117 8.75 -12.06 2.34
N MET A 118 8.91 -10.78 2.69
CA MET A 118 7.74 -9.95 2.99
C MET A 118 6.81 -9.86 1.77
N PRO A 119 5.47 -9.96 1.95
CA PRO A 119 4.53 -9.86 0.84
C PRO A 119 4.69 -8.55 0.05
N PRO A 120 4.43 -8.56 -1.27
CA PRO A 120 4.43 -7.35 -2.09
C PRO A 120 3.51 -6.27 -1.52
N GLY A 121 3.91 -4.99 -1.61
CA GLY A 121 3.16 -3.85 -1.06
C GLY A 121 3.67 -3.39 0.31
N TYR A 122 4.39 -4.25 1.04
CA TYR A 122 5.09 -3.89 2.28
C TYR A 122 6.47 -3.24 2.05
N ASP A 123 6.73 -2.73 0.84
CA ASP A 123 7.95 -1.97 0.56
C ASP A 123 7.95 -0.60 1.26
N VAL A 124 6.76 -0.06 1.56
CA VAL A 124 6.58 1.24 2.20
C VAL A 124 6.51 1.12 3.72
N TYR A 125 7.17 2.04 4.43
CA TYR A 125 7.09 2.12 5.89
C TYR A 125 5.67 2.47 6.36
N ASN A 126 5.09 1.61 7.20
CA ASN A 126 3.69 1.69 7.63
C ASN A 126 3.50 1.49 9.14
N VAL A 127 4.57 1.61 9.95
CA VAL A 127 4.47 1.45 11.40
C VAL A 127 3.65 2.60 12.01
N PRO A 128 2.65 2.33 12.87
CA PRO A 128 1.84 3.35 13.52
C PRO A 128 2.67 4.41 14.24
N ALA A 129 2.19 5.67 14.23
CA ALA A 129 2.87 6.79 14.85
C ALA A 129 3.31 6.58 16.32
N PRO A 130 2.51 5.92 17.19
CA PRO A 130 2.96 5.63 18.56
C PRO A 130 4.16 4.68 18.66
N LEU A 131 4.48 3.95 17.59
CA LEU A 131 5.48 2.90 17.53
C LEU A 131 6.68 3.26 16.65
N CYS A 132 6.58 4.30 15.83
CA CYS A 132 7.61 4.62 14.85
C CYS A 132 8.95 5.02 15.49
N GLU A 133 8.92 5.67 16.66
CA GLU A 133 10.13 5.99 17.45
C GLU A 133 10.86 4.73 17.93
N ARG A 134 10.11 3.65 18.22
CA ARG A 134 10.67 2.39 18.72
C ARG A 134 11.15 1.48 17.58
N TYR A 135 10.53 1.59 16.41
CA TYR A 135 10.80 0.73 15.25
C TYR A 135 11.10 1.53 13.98
N PRO A 136 12.14 2.39 13.97
CA PRO A 136 12.52 3.14 12.78
C PRO A 136 13.25 2.25 11.76
N ASP A 137 12.99 2.47 10.47
CA ASP A 137 13.79 1.87 9.39
C ASP A 137 15.25 2.33 9.48
N SER A 138 16.17 1.42 9.19
CA SER A 138 17.62 1.67 9.17
C SER A 138 18.33 0.75 8.18
N ALA A 139 19.62 1.00 7.95
CA ALA A 139 20.45 0.12 7.12
C ALA A 139 20.61 -1.32 7.66
N ARG A 140 20.16 -1.61 8.89
CA ARG A 140 20.29 -2.94 9.54
C ARG A 140 18.96 -3.66 9.75
N ALA A 141 17.84 -2.96 9.59
CA ALA A 141 16.52 -3.50 9.85
C ALA A 141 15.47 -2.57 9.25
N LEU A 142 14.50 -3.16 8.57
CA LEU A 142 13.26 -2.49 8.18
C LEU A 142 12.12 -3.01 9.05
N TYR A 143 11.11 -2.18 9.29
CA TYR A 143 9.98 -2.51 10.14
C TYR A 143 8.65 -2.25 9.45
N ARG A 144 7.76 -3.23 9.47
CA ARG A 144 6.42 -3.11 8.89
C ARG A 144 5.38 -3.57 9.88
N TYR A 145 4.26 -2.86 9.94
CA TYR A 145 3.13 -3.26 10.77
C TYR A 145 2.12 -4.02 9.92
N ALA A 146 1.64 -5.16 10.42
CA ALA A 146 0.53 -5.90 9.86
C ALA A 146 -0.19 -6.67 10.97
N ASP A 147 -1.52 -6.64 10.99
CA ASP A 147 -2.39 -7.46 11.84
C ASP A 147 -2.02 -7.53 13.33
N GLY A 148 -1.61 -6.39 13.91
CA GLY A 148 -1.27 -6.30 15.33
C GLY A 148 0.19 -6.57 15.67
N TYR A 149 1.01 -6.92 14.67
CA TYR A 149 2.44 -7.18 14.83
C TYR A 149 3.28 -6.11 14.14
N VAL A 150 4.49 -5.90 14.66
CA VAL A 150 5.59 -5.27 13.90
C VAL A 150 6.54 -6.35 13.46
N TYR A 151 6.71 -6.50 12.15
CA TYR A 151 7.66 -7.40 11.52
C TYR A 151 8.98 -6.69 11.30
N ARG A 152 10.07 -7.31 11.75
CA ARG A 152 11.44 -6.91 11.41
C ARG A 152 11.84 -7.65 10.14
N ILE A 153 12.35 -6.91 9.16
CA ILE A 153 12.74 -7.42 7.86
C ILE A 153 14.24 -7.15 7.66
N ASP A 154 14.95 -8.12 7.09
CA ASP A 154 16.32 -7.96 6.66
C ASP A 154 16.38 -7.05 5.40
N PRO A 155 17.14 -5.94 5.43
CA PRO A 155 17.13 -4.98 4.31
C PRO A 155 17.71 -5.53 3.00
N GLU A 156 18.62 -6.50 3.06
CA GLU A 156 19.32 -7.04 1.89
C GLU A 156 18.52 -8.16 1.22
N THR A 157 18.04 -9.11 2.03
CA THR A 157 17.35 -10.32 1.55
C THR A 157 15.84 -10.14 1.46
N ARG A 158 15.27 -9.09 2.09
CA ARG A 158 13.83 -8.83 2.21
C ARG A 158 13.06 -9.92 2.98
N LEU A 159 13.77 -10.82 3.66
CA LEU A 159 13.15 -11.86 4.48
C LEU A 159 12.68 -11.31 5.82
N VAL A 160 11.54 -11.82 6.27
CA VAL A 160 11.01 -11.55 7.61
C VAL A 160 11.93 -12.22 8.63
N ALA A 161 12.57 -11.42 9.47
CA ALA A 161 13.52 -11.88 10.48
C ALA A 161 12.87 -12.12 11.84
N ALA A 162 11.78 -11.42 12.17
CA ALA A 162 11.02 -11.61 13.40
C ALA A 162 9.63 -10.98 13.31
N ALA A 163 8.66 -11.55 14.05
CA ALA A 163 7.39 -10.91 14.40
C ALA A 163 7.48 -10.41 15.85
N ILE A 164 7.13 -9.15 16.09
CA ILE A 164 7.14 -8.50 17.40
C ILE A 164 5.70 -8.19 17.78
N ASP A 165 5.21 -8.90 18.79
CA ASP A 165 3.84 -8.75 19.29
C ASP A 165 3.67 -7.41 20.04
N LEU A 166 2.55 -6.75 19.78
CA LEU A 166 2.17 -5.47 20.37
C LEU A 166 0.88 -5.56 21.19
N LEU A 167 0.19 -6.71 21.15
CA LEU A 167 -1.07 -6.99 21.85
C LEU A 167 -0.86 -8.22 22.75
N THR A 168 -0.05 -8.05 23.80
CA THR A 168 0.03 -9.01 24.93
C THR A 168 -0.64 -8.44 26.17
#